data_AF-A0A0P7CIT4-F1
#
_entry.id   AF-A0A0P7CIT4-F1
#
_cell.length_a   1.000
_cell.length_b   1.000
_cell.length_c   1.000
_cell.angle_alpha   90.00
_cell.angle_beta   90.00
_cell.angle_gamma   90.00
#
_symmetry.space_group_name_H-M   'P 1'
#
loop_
_entity.id
_entity.type
_entity.pdbx_description
1 polymer ?
#
loop_
_entity_poly.entity_id
_entity_poly.type
_entity_poly.pdbx_seq_one_letter_code
_entity_poly.pdbx_strand_id
1 'polypeptide(L)'
;MRGRDIDYDRPTLIGCGRCDVRWTALTAAHCPTCHETFVGSEGFDAHRDDGHCVPPVDAGLCADGGYWRRDDERAPGRLLTLPRQITTDPVVRPA
;
A
#
# COMPACT_ATOMS: atom_id res chain seq x y z
N MET A 1 -26.61 -23.92 8.47
CA MET A 1 -25.36 -23.16 8.23
C MET A 1 -25.64 -21.71 8.54
N ARG A 2 -25.07 -21.13 9.60
CA ARG A 2 -25.18 -19.67 9.84
C ARG A 2 -24.18 -18.98 8.91
N GLY A 3 -24.69 -18.11 8.04
CA GLY A 3 -23.84 -17.24 7.23
C GLY A 3 -22.95 -16.40 8.15
N ARG A 4 -21.67 -16.23 7.78
CA ARG A 4 -20.84 -15.23 8.45
C ARG A 4 -21.43 -13.87 8.11
N ASP A 5 -21.83 -13.10 9.12
CA ASP A 5 -22.11 -11.68 8.95
C ASP A 5 -20.82 -11.03 8.42
N ILE A 6 -20.86 -10.62 7.15
CA ILE A 6 -19.80 -9.84 6.54
C ILE A 6 -20.05 -8.40 6.98
N ASP A 7 -19.22 -7.92 7.90
CA ASP A 7 -19.17 -6.52 8.29
C ASP A 7 -18.59 -5.71 7.12
N TYR A 8 -19.49 -5.13 6.31
CA TYR A 8 -19.13 -4.25 5.20
C TYR A 8 -18.65 -2.86 5.66
N ASP A 9 -18.86 -2.50 6.94
CA ASP A 9 -18.45 -1.21 7.50
C ASP A 9 -16.97 -1.20 7.88
N ARG A 10 -16.32 -2.37 7.90
CA ARG A 10 -14.88 -2.46 8.11
C ARG A 10 -14.14 -2.26 6.77
N PRO A 11 -13.47 -1.11 6.55
CA PRO A 11 -12.75 -0.88 5.30
C PRO A 11 -11.68 -1.95 5.10
N THR A 12 -11.63 -2.50 3.89
CA THR A 12 -10.57 -3.45 3.53
C THR A 12 -9.22 -2.73 3.62
N LEU A 13 -8.35 -3.25 4.47
CA LEU A 13 -6.97 -2.78 4.58
C LEU A 13 -6.07 -3.62 3.70
N ILE A 14 -5.55 -3.01 2.64
CA ILE A 14 -4.54 -3.56 1.75
C ILE A 14 -3.18 -3.22 2.35
N GLY A 15 -2.19 -4.09 2.16
CA GLY A 15 -0.88 -3.90 2.74
C GLY A 15 0.20 -4.65 2.02
N CYS A 16 1.43 -4.18 2.22
CA CYS A 16 2.62 -4.91 1.82
C CYS A 16 3.07 -5.83 2.94
N GLY A 17 3.38 -7.07 2.60
CA GLY A 17 3.94 -8.06 3.53
C GLY A 17 5.39 -7.78 3.95
N ARG A 18 5.97 -6.63 3.57
CA ARG A 18 7.35 -6.24 3.86
C ARG A 18 7.49 -4.90 4.59
N CYS A 19 6.47 -4.05 4.61
CA CYS A 19 6.48 -2.77 5.34
C CYS A 19 5.22 -2.57 6.19
N ASP A 20 5.22 -1.50 6.99
CA ASP A 20 4.13 -1.14 7.92
C ASP A 20 3.01 -0.33 7.25
N VAL A 21 3.20 0.05 5.98
CA VAL A 21 2.21 0.81 5.21
C VAL A 21 0.99 -0.06 4.87
N ARG A 22 -0.20 0.49 5.15
CA ARG A 22 -1.52 -0.04 4.82
C ARG A 22 -2.36 1.03 4.15
N TRP A 23 -3.27 0.65 3.26
CA TRP A 23 -4.12 1.58 2.53
C TRP A 23 -5.51 1.02 2.28
N THR A 24 -6.48 1.91 2.09
CA THR A 24 -7.90 1.55 1.92
C THR A 24 -8.36 1.51 0.46
N ALA A 25 -7.58 2.08 -0.46
CA ALA A 25 -7.98 2.28 -1.85
C ALA A 25 -7.44 1.18 -2.77
N LEU A 26 -8.33 0.49 -3.50
CA LEU A 26 -7.95 -0.53 -4.47
C LEU A 26 -7.18 0.03 -5.68
N THR A 27 -7.33 1.32 -5.96
CA THR A 27 -6.64 1.99 -7.07
C THR A 27 -5.20 2.37 -6.73
N ALA A 28 -4.83 2.42 -5.44
CA ALA A 28 -3.48 2.77 -5.03
C ALA A 28 -2.48 1.69 -5.43
N ALA A 29 -1.31 2.10 -5.90
CA ALA A 29 -0.23 1.22 -6.30
C ALA A 29 0.92 1.29 -5.28
N HIS A 30 1.48 0.15 -4.88
CA HIS A 30 2.57 0.08 -3.91
C HIS A 30 3.79 -0.59 -4.52
N CYS A 31 4.96 0.04 -4.41
CA CYS A 31 6.19 -0.54 -4.91
C CYS A 31 6.76 -1.59 -3.94
N PRO A 32 6.88 -2.88 -4.34
CA PRO A 32 7.44 -3.90 -3.46
C PRO A 32 8.95 -3.76 -3.24
N THR A 33 9.62 -2.89 -4.00
CA THR A 33 11.07 -2.66 -3.94
C THR A 33 11.43 -1.53 -2.97
N CYS A 34 10.86 -0.33 -3.18
CA CYS A 34 11.16 0.84 -2.33
C CYS A 34 10.11 1.12 -1.27
N HIS A 35 8.96 0.43 -1.30
CA HIS A 35 7.85 0.58 -0.34
C HIS A 35 7.12 1.93 -0.35
N GLU A 36 7.34 2.74 -1.39
CA GLU A 36 6.53 3.92 -1.64
C GLU A 36 5.15 3.54 -2.19
N THR A 37 4.14 4.34 -1.85
CA THR A 37 2.75 4.12 -2.27
C THR A 37 2.25 5.31 -3.07
N PHE A 38 1.63 5.02 -4.20
CA PHE A 38 1.20 5.96 -5.24
C PHE A 38 -0.32 5.96 -5.32
N VAL A 39 -0.90 7.08 -5.75
CA VAL A 39 -2.36 7.20 -5.96
C VAL A 39 -2.88 6.19 -6.97
N GLY A 40 -2.09 5.90 -8.00
CA GLY A 40 -2.46 5.02 -9.11
C GLY A 40 -1.25 4.42 -9.81
N SER A 41 -1.54 3.63 -10.85
CA SER A 41 -0.52 3.00 -11.68
C SER A 41 0.32 4.02 -12.45
N GLU A 42 -0.21 5.19 -12.82
CA GLU A 42 0.56 6.18 -13.60
C GLU A 42 1.74 6.75 -12.81
N GLY A 43 1.52 7.19 -11.56
CA GLY A 43 2.62 7.61 -10.68
C GLY A 43 3.57 6.46 -10.34
N PHE A 44 3.04 5.23 -10.24
CA PHE A 44 3.87 4.05 -10.11
C PHE A 44 4.72 3.80 -11.38
N ASP A 45 4.18 3.96 -12.58
CA ASP A 45 4.99 3.73 -13.78
C ASP A 45 6.04 4.84 -13.92
N ALA A 46 5.70 6.10 -13.58
CA ALA A 46 6.65 7.21 -13.57
C ALA A 46 7.83 7.02 -12.59
N HIS A 47 7.61 6.38 -11.43
CA HIS A 47 8.72 6.09 -10.50
C HIS A 47 9.63 4.95 -10.99
N ARG A 48 9.21 4.18 -12.00
CA ARG A 48 10.00 3.06 -12.53
C ARG A 48 10.65 3.47 -13.83
N ASP A 49 11.98 3.46 -13.83
CA ASP A 49 12.78 3.69 -15.04
C ASP A 49 13.71 2.50 -15.25
N ASP A 50 13.58 1.83 -16.39
CA ASP A 50 14.38 0.67 -16.80
C ASP A 50 14.58 -0.41 -15.70
N GLY A 51 13.53 -0.65 -14.90
CA GLY A 51 13.53 -1.63 -13.82
C GLY A 51 14.04 -1.11 -12.46
N HIS A 52 14.58 0.11 -12.42
CA HIS A 52 15.02 0.79 -11.22
C HIS A 52 13.92 1.68 -10.62
N CYS A 53 14.02 1.94 -9.32
CA CYS A 53 13.16 2.90 -8.64
C CYS A 53 13.84 4.26 -8.69
N VAL A 54 13.21 5.22 -9.34
CA VAL A 54 13.55 6.64 -9.26
C VAL A 54 12.87 7.21 -8.02
N PRO A 55 13.54 8.07 -7.23
CA PRO A 55 12.88 8.77 -6.13
C PRO A 55 11.63 9.50 -6.63
N PRO A 56 10.47 9.38 -5.96
CA PRO A 56 9.22 9.94 -6.47
C PRO A 56 9.27 11.45 -6.76
N VAL A 57 10.01 12.21 -5.96
CA VAL A 57 10.24 13.64 -6.19
C VAL A 57 11.00 13.92 -7.49
N ASP A 58 11.97 13.08 -7.84
CA ASP A 58 12.76 13.20 -9.07
C ASP A 58 11.94 12.74 -10.28
N ALA A 59 10.95 11.87 -10.07
CA ALA A 59 9.93 11.50 -11.05
C ALA A 59 8.82 12.57 -11.21
N GLY A 60 8.94 13.72 -10.53
CA GLY A 60 7.97 14.82 -10.62
C GLY A 60 6.68 14.60 -9.84
N LEU A 61 6.68 13.71 -8.84
CA LEU A 61 5.52 13.42 -8.01
C LEU A 61 5.53 14.24 -6.73
N CYS A 62 4.34 14.62 -6.30
CA CYS A 62 4.09 15.36 -5.07
C CYS A 62 3.55 14.44 -3.99
N ALA A 63 3.94 14.66 -2.74
CA ALA A 63 3.38 13.92 -1.61
C ALA A 63 2.04 14.53 -1.16
N ASP A 64 1.01 13.70 -0.98
CA ASP A 64 -0.30 14.08 -0.45
C ASP A 64 -0.92 12.94 0.37
N GLY A 65 -1.25 13.20 1.64
CA GLY A 65 -1.88 12.21 2.50
C GLY A 65 -1.10 10.89 2.69
N GLY A 66 0.22 10.93 2.47
CA GLY A 66 1.11 9.76 2.48
C GLY A 66 1.23 9.01 1.15
N TYR A 67 0.51 9.45 0.11
CA TYR A 67 0.66 8.95 -1.26
C TYR A 67 1.56 9.86 -2.09
N TRP A 68 2.23 9.28 -3.07
CA TRP A 68 2.80 10.01 -4.19
C TRP A 68 1.77 10.17 -5.31
N ARG A 69 1.63 11.39 -5.82
CA ARG A 69 0.63 11.74 -6.82
C ARG A 69 1.20 12.64 -7.90
N ARG A 70 0.58 12.59 -9.08
CA ARG A 70 0.69 13.65 -10.09
C ARG A 70 -0.13 14.88 -9.64
N ASP A 71 0.13 16.03 -10.25
CA ASP A 71 -0.50 17.29 -9.84
C ASP A 71 -2.03 17.30 -9.95
N ASP A 72 -2.60 16.55 -10.89
CA ASP A 72 -4.03 16.43 -11.17
C ASP A 72 -4.72 15.26 -10.44
N GLU A 73 -3.97 14.39 -9.79
CA GLU A 73 -4.48 13.25 -9.05
C GLU A 73 -4.95 13.64 -7.65
N ARG A 74 -5.86 12.87 -7.03
CA ARG A 74 -6.22 13.05 -5.61
C ARG A 74 -6.02 11.75 -4.86
N ALA A 75 -5.55 11.84 -3.62
CA ALA A 75 -5.45 10.68 -2.74
C ALA A 75 -6.77 9.86 -2.74
N PRO A 76 -6.74 8.58 -3.11
CA PRO A 76 -7.94 7.79 -3.37
C PRO A 76 -8.55 7.22 -2.08
N GLY A 77 -7.91 7.44 -0.95
CA GLY A 77 -8.32 6.94 0.35
C GLY A 77 -7.32 7.35 1.41
N ARG A 78 -7.26 6.59 2.50
CA ARG A 78 -6.31 6.85 3.60
C ARG A 78 -5.14 5.88 3.53
N LEU A 79 -3.95 6.40 3.72
CA LEU A 79 -2.74 5.63 4.00
C LEU A 79 -2.49 5.63 5.51
N LEU A 80 -2.15 4.48 6.05
CA LEU A 80 -1.93 4.23 7.47
C LEU A 80 -0.56 3.58 7.64
N THR A 81 0.16 4.00 8.68
CA THR A 81 1.37 3.30 9.13
C THR A 81 0.99 2.47 10.34
N LEU A 82 0.90 1.16 10.15
CA LEU A 82 0.56 0.20 11.20
C LEU A 82 1.73 -0.76 11.41
N PRO A 83 2.40 -0.74 12.58
CA PRO A 83 3.54 -1.61 12.83
C PRO A 83 3.15 -3.07 12.65
N ARG A 84 3.96 -3.81 11.90
CA ARG A 84 3.73 -5.24 11.70
C ARG A 84 3.84 -6.00 13.03
N GLN A 85 2.77 -6.68 13.38
CA GLN A 85 2.79 -7.71 14.42
C GLN A 85 3.36 -8.99 13.81
N ILE A 86 4.68 -9.16 13.92
CA ILE A 86 5.33 -10.45 13.62
C ILE A 86 5.11 -11.29 14.87
N THR A 87 4.17 -12.23 14.83
CA THR A 87 4.14 -13.27 15.87
C THR A 87 5.39 -14.14 15.70
N THR A 88 6.18 -14.22 16.76
CA THR A 88 7.32 -15.15 16.88
C THR A 88 6.90 -16.50 17.44
N ASP A 89 5.59 -16.75 17.57
CA ASP A 89 5.10 -18.02 18.09
C ASP A 89 5.51 -19.16 17.14
N PRO A 90 6.19 -20.20 17.65
CA PRO A 90 6.56 -21.32 16.81
C PRO A 90 5.29 -22.00 16.30
N VAL A 91 5.21 -22.17 14.98
CA VAL A 91 4.16 -22.99 14.36
C VAL A 91 4.44 -24.45 14.73
N VAL A 92 3.87 -24.92 15.83
CA VAL A 92 3.91 -26.33 16.22
C VAL A 92 2.94 -27.08 15.31
N ARG A 93 3.49 -27.87 14.37
CA ARG A 93 2.69 -28.78 13.55
C ARG A 93 2.43 -30.05 14.37
N PRO A 94 1.17 -30.50 14.55
CA PRO A 94 0.90 -31.78 15.18
C PRO A 94 1.45 -32.93 14.33
N ALA A 95 1.88 -33.99 15.02
CA ALA A 95 2.43 -35.23 14.43
C ALA A 95 1.37 -36.05 13.69
#